data_AF-A0A410V1I3-F1
#
_entry.id   AF-A0A410V1I3-F1
#
_cell.length_a   1.000
_cell.length_b   1.000
_cell.length_c   1.000
_cell.angle_alpha   90.00
_cell.angle_beta   90.00
_cell.angle_gamma   90.00
#
_symmetry.space_group_name_H-M   'P 1'
#
loop_
_entity.id
_entity.type
_entity.pdbx_description
1 polymer ?
#
loop_
_entity_poly.entity_id
_entity_poly.type
_entity_poly.pdbx_seq_one_letter_code
_entity_poly.pdbx_strand_id
1 'polypeptide(L)'
;MVSVSPEAPQSLNAAAPAPLRILLDAIDRLGRLDGWIGGGCLLTLTLLMLCEVATRFLSNFLSFFPPTISIAWEYSSYLMAASFTFGAAMTLRVGGHIRVVLLLKNAPAPVQRALEIVSAAAGFAFMAFLTSAMAKFAFGAYVRGQVSTSSDTPLWFPQGVVTFGMLLLTLQFLARAIQAVLGLPLEDHRMKASPVE
;
A
#
# COMPACT_ATOMS: atom_id res chain seq x y z
N MET A 1 14.72 -19.33 35.43
CA MET A 1 15.10 -18.01 34.88
C MET A 1 15.64 -18.26 33.48
N VAL A 2 14.76 -18.35 32.47
CA VAL A 2 15.15 -18.60 31.08
C VAL A 2 15.61 -17.26 30.52
N SER A 3 16.91 -17.11 30.30
CA SER A 3 17.48 -15.93 29.66
C SER A 3 17.01 -15.88 28.20
N VAL A 4 15.91 -15.17 27.96
CA VAL A 4 15.55 -14.67 26.64
C VAL A 4 16.64 -13.69 26.24
N SER A 5 17.67 -14.18 25.55
CA SER A 5 18.56 -13.29 24.79
C SER A 5 17.67 -12.52 23.81
N PRO A 6 17.87 -11.21 23.63
CA PRO A 6 17.19 -10.48 22.57
C PRO A 6 17.77 -11.00 21.26
N GLU A 7 17.13 -12.00 20.65
CA GLU A 7 17.43 -12.36 19.28
C GLU A 7 17.26 -11.08 18.45
N ALA A 8 18.38 -10.52 17.99
CA ALA A 8 18.38 -9.47 17.00
C ALA A 8 17.43 -9.89 15.88
N PRO A 9 16.54 -9.02 15.38
CA PRO A 9 15.50 -9.42 14.45
C PRO A 9 16.14 -10.08 13.23
N GLN A 10 16.16 -11.42 13.21
CA GLN A 10 16.69 -12.20 12.12
C GLN A 10 15.87 -11.82 10.90
N SER A 11 16.49 -11.14 9.94
CA SER A 11 15.88 -10.79 8.66
C SER A 11 15.36 -12.07 8.03
N LEU A 12 14.08 -12.14 7.66
CA LEU A 12 13.49 -13.30 6.97
C LEU A 12 14.26 -13.65 5.68
N ASN A 13 14.96 -12.66 5.13
CA ASN A 13 15.78 -12.76 3.93
C ASN A 13 17.24 -13.21 4.22
N ALA A 14 17.55 -13.71 5.43
CA ALA A 14 18.92 -14.07 5.82
C ALA A 14 19.57 -15.17 4.95
N ALA A 15 18.75 -16.02 4.32
CA ALA A 15 19.20 -17.08 3.41
C ALA A 15 19.45 -16.59 1.96
N ALA A 16 19.19 -15.31 1.65
CA ALA A 16 19.42 -14.73 0.33
C ALA A 16 20.89 -14.29 0.14
N PRO A 17 21.40 -14.21 -1.11
CA PRO A 17 22.70 -13.60 -1.40
C PRO A 17 22.78 -12.17 -0.85
N ALA A 18 23.95 -11.76 -0.35
CA ALA A 18 24.15 -10.46 0.31
C ALA A 18 23.54 -9.24 -0.41
N PRO A 19 23.71 -9.04 -1.75
CA PRO A 19 23.12 -7.88 -2.43
C PRO A 19 21.58 -7.96 -2.49
N LEU A 20 21.04 -9.16 -2.64
CA LEU A 20 19.61 -9.39 -2.75
C LEU A 20 18.89 -9.23 -1.41
N ARG A 21 19.55 -9.65 -0.32
CA ARG A 21 19.05 -9.44 1.04
C ARG A 21 18.83 -7.95 1.32
N ILE A 22 19.80 -7.10 0.98
CA ILE A 22 19.72 -5.65 1.20
C ILE A 22 18.53 -5.07 0.42
N LEU A 23 18.35 -5.48 -0.84
CA LEU A 23 17.23 -5.04 -1.66
C LEU A 23 15.87 -5.46 -1.06
N LEU A 24 15.73 -6.72 -0.66
CA LEU A 24 14.50 -7.25 -0.08
C LEU A 24 14.17 -6.58 1.26
N ASP A 25 15.17 -6.38 2.12
CA ASP A 25 15.00 -5.69 3.41
C ASP A 25 14.64 -4.22 3.21
N ALA A 26 15.17 -3.56 2.17
CA ALA A 26 14.79 -2.20 1.81
C ALA A 26 13.33 -2.12 1.34
N ILE A 27 12.89 -3.07 0.49
CA ILE A 27 11.49 -3.17 0.05
C ILE A 27 10.57 -3.43 1.24
N ASP A 28 10.95 -4.30 2.18
CA ASP A 28 10.17 -4.59 3.39
C ASP A 28 10.03 -3.35 4.29
N ARG A 29 11.10 -2.56 4.44
CA ARG A 29 11.04 -1.28 5.17
C ARG A 29 10.12 -0.28 4.49
N LEU A 30 10.19 -0.19 3.16
CA LEU A 30 9.28 0.66 2.38
C LEU A 30 7.83 0.18 2.53
N GLY A 31 7.57 -1.12 2.53
CA GLY A 31 6.25 -1.69 2.80
C GLY A 31 5.72 -1.39 4.20
N ARG A 32 6.60 -1.28 5.20
CA ARG A 32 6.18 -0.82 6.54
C ARG A 32 5.81 0.67 6.54
N LEU A 33 6.64 1.51 5.92
CA LEU A 33 6.35 2.94 5.79
C LEU A 33 5.06 3.18 5.02
N ASP A 34 4.83 2.42 3.95
CA ASP A 34 3.61 2.41 3.14
C ASP A 34 2.35 2.23 4.01
N GLY A 35 2.33 1.25 4.91
CA GLY A 35 1.18 1.06 5.80
C GLY A 35 0.99 2.17 6.84
N TRP A 36 2.07 2.77 7.37
CA TRP A 36 1.96 3.93 8.25
C TRP A 36 1.40 5.15 7.52
N ILE A 37 1.85 5.40 6.30
CA ILE A 37 1.35 6.48 5.45
C ILE A 37 -0.13 6.24 5.13
N GLY A 38 -0.50 5.01 4.73
CA GLY A 38 -1.89 4.65 4.45
C GLY A 38 -2.81 4.84 5.65
N GLY A 39 -2.38 4.40 6.84
CA GLY A 39 -3.10 4.64 8.09
C GLY A 39 -3.23 6.12 8.43
N GLY A 40 -2.18 6.91 8.22
CA GLY A 40 -2.21 8.37 8.36
C GLY A 40 -3.23 9.02 7.43
N CYS A 41 -3.22 8.68 6.14
CA CYS A 41 -4.20 9.17 5.16
C CYS A 41 -5.63 8.84 5.57
N LEU A 42 -5.88 7.61 6.06
CA LEU A 42 -7.21 7.18 6.49
C LEU A 42 -7.69 7.95 7.73
N LEU A 43 -6.80 8.18 8.71
CA LEU A 43 -7.10 9.00 9.89
C LEU A 43 -7.40 10.45 9.50
N THR A 44 -6.58 11.05 8.64
CA THR A 44 -6.81 12.41 8.13
C THR A 44 -8.13 12.51 7.37
N LEU A 45 -8.44 11.54 6.50
CA LEU A 45 -9.72 11.46 5.79
C LEU A 45 -10.90 11.39 6.76
N THR A 46 -10.78 10.56 7.79
CA THR A 46 -11.81 10.39 8.82
C THR A 46 -12.04 11.70 9.58
N LEU A 47 -10.96 12.37 10.01
CA LEU A 47 -11.05 13.66 10.70
C LEU A 47 -11.65 14.75 9.81
N LEU A 48 -11.23 14.82 8.55
CA LEU A 48 -11.77 15.78 7.58
C LEU A 48 -13.28 15.60 7.40
N MET A 49 -13.74 14.35 7.26
CA MET A 49 -15.15 14.02 7.14
C MET A 49 -15.94 14.32 8.42
N LEU A 50 -15.37 14.03 9.59
CA LEU A 50 -15.98 14.38 10.88
C LEU A 50 -16.13 15.90 11.03
N CYS A 51 -15.12 16.68 10.63
CA CYS A 51 -15.20 18.14 10.62
C CYS A 51 -16.27 18.66 9.65
N GLU A 52 -16.38 18.08 8.45
CA GLU A 52 -17.41 18.46 7.48
C GLU A 52 -18.82 18.16 7.99
N VAL A 53 -19.03 17.00 8.62
CA VAL A 53 -20.32 16.65 9.24
C VAL A 53 -20.62 17.57 10.44
N ALA A 54 -19.63 17.87 11.27
CA ALA A 54 -19.79 18.76 12.42
C ALA A 54 -20.15 20.19 12.00
N THR A 55 -19.49 20.73 10.96
CA THR A 55 -19.80 22.08 10.45
C THR A 55 -21.19 22.16 9.83
N ARG A 56 -21.63 21.14 9.09
CA ARG A 56 -23.02 21.02 8.61
C ARG A 56 -24.03 20.97 9.75
N PHE A 57 -23.76 20.16 10.77
CA PHE A 57 -24.63 20.04 11.94
C PHE A 57 -24.73 21.38 12.70
N LEU A 58 -23.60 22.07 12.88
CA LEU A 58 -23.55 23.34 13.59
C LEU A 58 -24.21 24.46 12.79
N SER A 59 -24.09 24.48 11.46
CA SER A 59 -24.77 25.45 10.58
C SER A 59 -26.30 25.30 10.62
N ASN A 60 -26.81 24.07 10.77
CA ASN A 60 -28.25 23.84 10.98
C ASN A 60 -28.76 24.39 12.32
N PHE A 61 -27.90 24.52 13.34
CA PHE A 61 -28.28 25.02 14.66
C PHE A 61 -27.92 26.50 14.89
N LEU A 62 -26.83 26.99 14.29
CA LEU A 62 -26.36 28.36 14.29
C LEU A 62 -26.15 28.85 12.85
N SER A 63 -27.05 29.71 12.37
CA SER A 63 -27.01 30.30 11.03
C SER A 63 -25.80 31.19 10.73
N PHE A 64 -24.90 31.42 11.71
CA PHE A 64 -23.68 32.22 11.54
C PHE A 64 -22.52 31.42 10.95
N PHE A 65 -22.56 30.08 11.00
CA PHE A 65 -21.48 29.24 10.47
C PHE A 65 -21.71 28.85 9.00
N PRO A 66 -20.66 28.88 8.16
CA PRO A 66 -20.77 28.46 6.77
C PRO A 66 -21.19 26.97 6.68
N PRO A 67 -22.14 26.64 5.79
CA PRO A 67 -22.80 25.33 5.79
C PRO A 67 -21.94 24.19 5.28
N THR A 68 -20.81 24.44 4.58
CA THR A 68 -19.97 23.37 4.03
C THR A 68 -18.55 23.85 3.79
N ILE A 69 -17.58 22.96 3.96
CA ILE A 69 -16.19 23.17 3.56
C ILE A 69 -16.09 22.82 2.07
N SER A 70 -16.07 23.82 1.19
CA SER A 70 -16.14 23.63 -0.28
C SER A 70 -15.03 22.73 -0.85
N ILE A 71 -13.90 22.63 -0.13
CA ILE A 71 -12.69 21.91 -0.53
C ILE A 71 -12.63 20.46 0.03
N ALA A 72 -13.45 20.13 1.03
CA ALA A 72 -13.33 18.85 1.74
C ALA A 72 -13.70 17.63 0.88
N TRP A 73 -14.65 17.78 -0.06
CA TRP A 73 -15.01 16.74 -1.02
C TRP A 73 -13.87 16.33 -1.95
N GLU A 74 -13.07 17.31 -2.37
CA GLU A 74 -11.97 17.07 -3.30
C GLU A 74 -10.79 16.40 -2.59
N TYR A 75 -10.41 16.93 -1.43
CA TYR A 75 -9.30 16.39 -0.64
C TYR A 75 -9.61 15.02 -0.04
N SER A 76 -10.86 14.75 0.33
CA SER A 76 -11.26 13.42 0.76
C SER A 76 -11.15 12.40 -0.38
N SER A 77 -11.49 12.78 -1.61
CA SER A 77 -11.31 11.91 -2.78
C SER A 77 -9.82 11.61 -3.03
N TYR A 78 -8.95 12.60 -2.85
CA TYR A 78 -7.49 12.42 -2.97
C TYR A 78 -6.91 11.56 -1.84
N LEU A 79 -7.30 11.82 -0.60
CA LEU A 79 -6.88 11.04 0.56
C LEU A 79 -7.39 9.59 0.47
N MET A 80 -8.59 9.37 -0.06
CA MET A 80 -9.15 8.04 -0.29
C MET A 80 -8.29 7.28 -1.31
N ALA A 81 -7.99 7.89 -2.46
CA ALA A 81 -7.14 7.28 -3.48
C ALA A 81 -5.72 6.97 -2.94
N ALA A 82 -5.15 7.88 -2.16
CA ALA A 82 -3.90 7.64 -1.45
C ALA A 82 -4.03 6.45 -0.49
N SER A 83 -5.04 6.41 0.37
CA SER A 83 -5.23 5.33 1.35
C SER A 83 -5.49 3.95 0.74
N PHE A 84 -5.98 3.87 -0.50
CA PHE A 84 -6.14 2.60 -1.21
C PHE A 84 -4.83 2.05 -1.76
N THR A 85 -3.96 2.96 -2.19
CA THR A 85 -2.67 2.57 -2.78
C THR A 85 -1.60 2.37 -1.70
N PHE A 86 -1.57 3.25 -0.70
CA PHE A 86 -0.76 3.09 0.49
C PHE A 86 -1.39 2.07 1.46
N GLY A 87 -0.59 1.14 1.95
CA GLY A 87 -1.03 0.01 2.76
C GLY A 87 -1.25 -1.26 1.94
N ALA A 88 -1.34 -1.16 0.61
CA ALA A 88 -1.44 -2.30 -0.28
C ALA A 88 -0.13 -3.12 -0.31
N ALA A 89 1.03 -2.45 -0.28
CA ALA A 89 2.32 -3.14 -0.26
C ALA A 89 2.50 -3.89 1.07
N MET A 90 2.18 -3.23 2.19
CA MET A 90 2.17 -3.87 3.51
C MET A 90 1.25 -5.10 3.52
N THR A 91 -0.01 -4.95 3.11
CA THR A 91 -0.97 -6.06 3.12
C THR A 91 -0.54 -7.22 2.23
N LEU A 92 0.13 -6.96 1.09
CA LEU A 92 0.70 -8.02 0.27
C LEU A 92 1.80 -8.80 1.01
N ARG A 93 2.69 -8.10 1.73
CA ARG A 93 3.80 -8.70 2.50
C ARG A 93 3.31 -9.52 3.70
N VAL A 94 2.19 -9.12 4.29
CA VAL A 94 1.57 -9.83 5.43
C VAL A 94 0.71 -11.03 4.97
N GLY A 95 0.52 -11.21 3.66
CA GLY A 95 -0.34 -12.27 3.12
C GLY A 95 -1.83 -11.97 3.23
N GLY A 96 -2.21 -10.68 3.31
CA GLY A 96 -3.60 -10.24 3.37
C GLY A 96 -4.32 -10.22 2.01
N HIS A 97 -3.60 -10.41 0.90
CA HIS A 97 -4.24 -10.56 -0.41
C HIS A 97 -4.92 -11.93 -0.51
N ILE A 98 -6.15 -11.96 -1.04
CA ILE A 98 -6.95 -13.18 -1.15
C ILE A 98 -6.17 -14.22 -1.97
N ARG A 99 -5.76 -15.27 -1.28
CA ARG A 99 -5.07 -16.43 -1.85
C ARG A 99 -5.95 -17.64 -1.65
N VAL A 100 -6.14 -18.45 -2.68
CA VAL A 100 -6.94 -19.68 -2.56
C VAL A 100 -6.08 -20.77 -1.90
N VAL A 101 -5.82 -20.60 -0.60
CA VAL A 101 -4.94 -21.46 0.21
C VAL A 101 -5.39 -22.93 0.15
N LEU A 102 -6.68 -23.21 -0.04
CA LEU A 102 -7.23 -24.56 -0.22
C LEU A 102 -6.68 -25.26 -1.48
N LEU A 103 -6.50 -24.54 -2.59
CA LEU A 103 -5.90 -25.08 -3.82
C LEU A 103 -4.39 -25.34 -3.65
N LEU A 104 -3.73 -24.60 -2.77
CA LEU A 104 -2.29 -24.71 -2.53
C LEU A 104 -1.95 -25.80 -1.51
N LYS A 105 -2.79 -25.99 -0.48
CA LYS A 105 -2.62 -27.05 0.52
C LYS A 105 -2.82 -28.46 -0.06
N ASN A 106 -3.61 -28.59 -1.12
CA ASN A 106 -3.89 -29.87 -1.77
C ASN A 106 -2.94 -30.20 -2.95
N ALA A 107 -2.03 -29.28 -3.30
CA ALA A 107 -1.11 -29.46 -4.41
C ALA A 107 0.28 -29.95 -3.92
N PRO A 108 1.00 -30.77 -4.70
CA PRO A 108 2.37 -31.15 -4.36
C PRO A 108 3.30 -29.93 -4.38
N ALA A 109 4.31 -29.93 -3.51
CA ALA A 109 5.27 -28.83 -3.30
C ALA A 109 5.82 -28.14 -4.58
N PRO A 110 6.21 -28.85 -5.66
CA PRO A 110 6.68 -28.20 -6.89
C PRO A 110 5.58 -27.40 -7.62
N VAL A 111 4.33 -27.88 -7.60
CA VAL A 111 3.19 -27.21 -8.22
C VAL A 111 2.81 -25.97 -7.42
N GLN A 112 2.84 -26.07 -6.08
CA GLN A 112 2.63 -24.92 -5.20
C GLN A 112 3.62 -23.79 -5.50
N ARG A 113 4.91 -24.12 -5.63
CA ARG A 113 5.96 -23.14 -5.95
C ARG A 113 5.77 -22.54 -7.34
N ALA A 114 5.41 -23.33 -8.34
CA ALA A 114 5.14 -22.82 -9.69
C ALA A 114 3.96 -21.84 -9.69
N LEU A 115 2.87 -22.16 -8.98
CA LEU A 115 1.72 -21.27 -8.83
C LEU A 115 2.08 -19.96 -8.11
N GLU A 116 2.91 -20.03 -7.07
CA GLU A 116 3.42 -18.84 -6.36
C GLU A 116 4.25 -17.94 -7.28
N ILE A 117 5.15 -18.53 -8.08
CA ILE A 117 5.98 -17.79 -9.03
C ILE A 117 5.10 -17.14 -10.12
N VAL A 118 4.20 -17.91 -10.74
CA VAL A 118 3.34 -17.41 -11.82
C VAL A 118 2.40 -16.32 -11.30
N SER A 119 1.78 -16.49 -10.14
CA SER A 119 0.90 -15.48 -9.56
C SER A 119 1.66 -14.21 -9.16
N ALA A 120 2.85 -14.34 -8.57
CA ALA A 120 3.68 -13.18 -8.23
C ALA A 120 4.18 -12.45 -9.50
N ALA A 121 4.58 -13.18 -10.53
CA ALA A 121 5.02 -12.60 -11.81
C ALA A 121 3.87 -11.92 -12.55
N ALA A 122 2.68 -12.53 -12.58
CA ALA A 122 1.49 -11.93 -13.18
C ALA A 122 1.06 -10.67 -12.42
N GLY A 123 1.06 -10.70 -11.09
CA GLY A 123 0.80 -9.54 -10.25
C GLY A 123 1.80 -8.41 -10.46
N PHE A 124 3.10 -8.74 -10.56
CA PHE A 124 4.15 -7.78 -10.89
C PHE A 124 3.93 -7.14 -12.26
N ALA A 125 3.69 -7.94 -13.31
CA ALA A 125 3.48 -7.42 -14.66
C ALA A 125 2.26 -6.50 -14.74
N PHE A 126 1.15 -6.90 -14.10
CA PHE A 126 -0.07 -6.10 -14.05
C PHE A 126 0.15 -4.78 -13.28
N MET A 127 0.76 -4.83 -12.10
CA MET A 127 1.02 -3.62 -11.31
C MET A 127 2.07 -2.71 -11.94
N ALA A 128 3.08 -3.26 -12.61
CA ALA A 128 4.05 -2.48 -13.38
C ALA A 128 3.37 -1.74 -14.54
N PHE A 129 2.46 -2.41 -15.26
CA PHE A 129 1.64 -1.77 -16.29
C PHE A 129 0.80 -0.63 -15.71
N LEU A 130 0.04 -0.88 -14.64
CA LEU A 130 -0.81 0.12 -14.00
C LEU A 130 -0.01 1.32 -13.49
N THR A 131 1.13 1.08 -12.82
CA THR A 131 2.01 2.14 -12.32
C THR A 131 2.56 2.98 -13.47
N SER A 132 2.97 2.35 -14.57
CA SER A 132 3.46 3.08 -15.75
C SER A 132 2.37 3.92 -16.43
N ALA A 133 1.13 3.42 -16.47
CA ALA A 133 -0.01 4.14 -17.00
C ALA A 133 -0.37 5.35 -16.12
N MET A 134 -0.39 5.17 -14.79
CA MET A 134 -0.62 6.27 -13.84
C MET A 134 0.49 7.31 -13.86
N ALA A 135 1.76 6.90 -13.98
CA ALA A 135 2.87 7.83 -14.13
C ALA A 135 2.74 8.70 -15.40
N LYS A 136 2.34 8.09 -16.53
CA LYS A 136 2.05 8.84 -17.77
C LYS A 136 0.87 9.79 -17.60
N PHE A 137 -0.15 9.37 -16.86
CA PHE A 137 -1.32 10.19 -16.58
C PHE A 137 -0.96 11.42 -15.73
N ALA A 138 -0.21 11.20 -14.63
CA ALA A 138 0.31 12.25 -13.75
C ALA A 138 1.23 13.23 -14.48
N PHE A 139 2.16 12.71 -15.29
CA PHE A 139 3.03 13.55 -16.10
C PHE A 139 2.26 14.36 -17.14
N GLY A 140 1.24 13.76 -17.77
CA GLY A 140 0.35 14.47 -18.66
C GLY A 140 -0.39 15.63 -17.97
N ALA A 141 -0.86 15.42 -16.73
CA ALA A 141 -1.50 16.46 -15.94
C ALA A 141 -0.54 17.60 -15.59
N TYR A 142 0.73 17.28 -15.29
CA TYR A 142 1.78 18.26 -15.08
C TYR A 142 2.04 19.11 -16.33
N VAL A 143 2.26 18.47 -17.49
CA VAL A 143 2.56 19.17 -18.75
C VAL A 143 1.39 20.06 -19.20
N ARG A 144 0.15 19.61 -18.99
CA ARG A 144 -1.06 20.38 -19.36
C ARG A 144 -1.44 21.44 -18.32
N GLY A 145 -0.74 21.53 -17.19
CA GLY A 145 -1.08 22.45 -16.11
C GLY A 145 -2.49 22.22 -15.55
N GLN A 146 -2.93 20.96 -15.48
CA GLN A 146 -4.29 20.65 -15.04
C GLN A 146 -4.46 20.98 -13.56
N VAL A 147 -5.39 21.89 -13.28
CA VAL A 147 -5.81 22.29 -11.94
C VAL A 147 -7.24 21.85 -11.69
N SER A 148 -7.57 21.65 -10.42
CA SER A 148 -8.91 21.23 -10.04
C SER A 148 -9.88 22.40 -10.06
N THR A 149 -11.11 22.13 -10.48
CA THR A 149 -12.18 23.11 -10.62
C THR A 149 -12.56 23.80 -9.31
N SER A 150 -12.46 23.12 -8.16
CA SER A 150 -12.94 23.67 -6.88
C SER A 150 -11.85 24.34 -6.05
N SER A 151 -10.60 23.87 -6.13
CA SER A 151 -9.53 24.32 -5.22
C SER A 151 -8.30 24.88 -5.94
N ASP A 152 -8.30 24.95 -7.28
CA ASP A 152 -7.16 25.31 -8.13
C ASP A 152 -5.87 24.52 -7.84
N THR A 153 -6.00 23.38 -7.14
CA THR A 153 -4.88 22.54 -6.75
C THR A 153 -4.31 21.84 -7.99
N PRO A 154 -2.98 21.83 -8.19
CA PRO A 154 -2.37 21.09 -9.29
C PRO A 154 -2.62 19.58 -9.17
N LEU A 155 -3.29 18.97 -10.16
CA LEU A 155 -3.68 17.56 -10.11
C LEU A 155 -2.49 16.59 -10.13
N TRP A 156 -1.34 17.04 -10.64
CA TRP A 156 -0.14 16.20 -10.71
C TRP A 156 0.34 15.77 -9.32
N PHE A 157 0.09 16.56 -8.27
CA PHE A 157 0.49 16.23 -6.91
C PHE A 157 -0.28 15.02 -6.36
N PRO A 158 -1.63 15.03 -6.25
CA PRO A 158 -2.36 13.85 -5.77
C PRO A 158 -2.16 12.64 -6.68
N GLN A 159 -2.08 12.83 -8.00
CA GLN A 159 -1.79 11.73 -8.94
C GLN A 159 -0.39 11.14 -8.73
N GLY A 160 0.61 11.98 -8.42
CA GLY A 160 1.96 11.54 -8.10
C GLY A 160 2.02 10.74 -6.80
N VAL A 161 1.29 11.18 -5.78
CA VAL A 161 1.16 10.47 -4.49
C VAL A 161 0.57 9.07 -4.69
N VAL A 162 -0.52 8.96 -5.45
CA VAL A 162 -1.13 7.66 -5.81
C VAL A 162 -0.17 6.79 -6.63
N THR A 163 0.51 7.38 -7.61
CA THR A 163 1.51 6.67 -8.43
C THR A 163 2.65 6.11 -7.57
N PHE A 164 3.08 6.86 -6.55
CA PHE A 164 4.10 6.41 -5.62
C PHE A 164 3.65 5.19 -4.79
N GLY A 165 2.42 5.19 -4.25
CA GLY A 165 1.87 4.02 -3.56
C GLY A 165 1.79 2.78 -4.47
N MET A 166 1.36 2.97 -5.73
CA MET A 166 1.33 1.88 -6.73
C MET A 166 2.73 1.35 -7.08
N LEU A 167 3.73 2.22 -7.11
CA LEU A 167 5.13 1.84 -7.30
C LEU A 167 5.63 0.97 -6.14
N LEU A 168 5.31 1.33 -4.89
CA LEU A 168 5.66 0.52 -3.72
C LEU A 168 5.02 -0.88 -3.79
N LEU A 169 3.75 -0.96 -4.17
CA LEU A 169 3.08 -2.25 -4.38
C LEU A 169 3.75 -3.07 -5.50
N THR A 170 4.15 -2.42 -6.60
CA THR A 170 4.87 -3.07 -7.71
C THR A 170 6.21 -3.63 -7.24
N LEU A 171 6.98 -2.87 -6.45
CA LEU A 171 8.23 -3.34 -5.84
C LEU A 171 8.00 -4.52 -4.90
N GLN A 172 6.90 -4.52 -4.14
CA GLN A 172 6.56 -5.65 -3.26
C GLN A 172 6.21 -6.91 -4.06
N PHE A 173 5.51 -6.80 -5.18
CA PHE A 173 5.29 -7.92 -6.10
C PHE A 173 6.60 -8.45 -6.69
N LEU A 174 7.54 -7.57 -7.03
CA LEU A 174 8.88 -7.96 -7.49
C LEU A 174 9.63 -8.74 -6.39
N ALA A 175 9.64 -8.23 -5.15
CA ALA A 175 10.23 -8.92 -4.01
C ALA A 175 9.60 -10.30 -3.79
N ARG A 176 8.27 -10.40 -3.88
CA ARG A 176 7.54 -11.67 -3.77
C ARG A 176 7.92 -12.65 -4.88
N ALA A 177 8.05 -12.18 -6.12
CA ALA A 177 8.48 -13.03 -7.24
C ALA A 177 9.91 -13.56 -7.03
N ILE A 178 10.83 -12.71 -6.59
CA ILE A 178 12.21 -13.10 -6.26
C ILE A 178 12.24 -14.13 -5.13
N GLN A 179 11.49 -13.90 -4.06
CA GLN A 179 11.43 -14.83 -2.92
C GLN A 179 10.80 -16.18 -3.32
N ALA A 180 9.77 -16.18 -4.18
CA ALA A 180 9.16 -17.40 -4.70
C ALA A 180 10.13 -18.22 -5.57
N VAL A 181 10.93 -17.54 -6.40
CA VAL A 181 11.99 -18.18 -7.20
C VAL A 181 13.07 -18.75 -6.30
N LEU A 182 13.41 -18.11 -5.19
CA LEU A 182 14.42 -18.60 -4.24
C LEU A 182 13.90 -19.61 -3.21
N GLY A 183 12.58 -19.80 -3.10
CA GLY A 183 11.98 -20.64 -2.06
C GLY A 183 12.11 -20.05 -0.66
N LEU A 184 12.20 -18.73 -0.56
CA LEU A 184 12.25 -18.00 0.71
C LEU A 184 10.83 -17.80 1.28
N PRO A 185 10.70 -17.55 2.60
CA PRO A 185 9.42 -17.20 3.20
C PRO A 185 8.82 -15.95 2.52
N LEU A 186 7.65 -16.12 1.89
CA LEU A 186 6.98 -15.06 1.15
C LEU A 186 6.31 -14.02 2.04
N GLU A 187 5.93 -14.41 3.25
CA GLU A 187 5.02 -13.65 4.11
C GLU A 187 5.62 -13.46 5.50
N ASP A 188 5.66 -12.21 5.95
CA ASP A 188 6.08 -11.87 7.31
C ASP A 188 4.86 -11.88 8.23
N HIS A 189 4.67 -13.01 8.92
CA HIS A 189 3.57 -13.19 9.86
C HIS A 189 3.73 -12.33 11.12
N ARG A 190 4.93 -11.83 11.42
CA ARG A 190 5.19 -10.94 12.57
C ARG A 190 4.53 -9.57 12.41
N MET A 191 4.21 -9.19 11.17
CA MET A 191 3.53 -7.95 10.85
C MET A 191 1.99 -8.07 10.92
N LYS A 192 1.42 -9.26 11.18
CA LYS A 192 -0.03 -9.42 11.42
C LYS A 192 -0.40 -8.78 12.75
N ALA A 193 -1.42 -7.92 12.74
CA ALA A 193 -1.94 -7.26 13.95
C ALA A 193 -2.67 -8.23 14.89
N SER A 194 -3.21 -9.33 14.36
CA SER A 194 -3.81 -10.40 15.16
C SER A 194 -2.87 -11.60 15.24
N PRO A 195 -2.54 -12.11 16.44
CA PRO A 195 -2.00 -13.44 16.58
C PRO A 195 -3.14 -14.40 16.22
N VAL A 196 -3.08 -15.07 15.07
CA VAL A 196 -4.06 -16.12 14.78
C VAL A 196 -3.31 -17.37 14.34
N GLU A 197 -3.66 -18.43 15.06
CA GLU A 197 -3.26 -19.83 15.04
C GLU A 197 -3.30 -20.50 13.66
#